data_AF-A0A173LJ38-F1
#
_entry.id   AF-A0A173LJ38-F1
#
_cell.length_a   1.000
_cell.length_b   1.000
_cell.length_c   1.000
_cell.angle_alpha   90.00
_cell.angle_beta   90.00
_cell.angle_gamma   90.00
#
_symmetry.space_group_name_H-M   'P 1'
#
loop_
_entity.id
_entity.type
_entity.pdbx_description
1 polymer ?
#
loop_
_entity_poly.entity_id
_entity_poly.type
_entity_poly.pdbx_seq_one_letter_code
_entity_poly.pdbx_strand_id
1 'polypeptide(L)'
;MDRAPRFARKSGIRGVKYKARLEPAEADLVRDVVSGVMKLLSDRLGSGSQDELAELTGIKSGNSEPPDYAPLARLIPDFFPPSGSPRARAADAERYAGHAESLPEDADNIDFSDDVAAAASESSDSAASQDDPAETERENAAMRMLHEPEIIEAKLFAGEMVMRTIPAKGGAISLNEQQAEAWLQALNDVRLVLGELIMRAEQPPASSDFGSNGSPKPGWYRTGVPEEMPDPDSPMFPSWQAYYWCAMMQDDLLQVMA
;
A
#
# COMPACT_ATOMS: atom_id res chain seq x y z
N MET A 1 9.41 -23.65 2.42
CA MET A 1 10.26 -22.80 1.58
C MET A 1 11.19 -22.05 2.52
N ASP A 2 12.33 -22.65 2.83
CA ASP A 2 13.14 -22.23 3.99
C ASP A 2 14.12 -21.10 3.65
N ARG A 3 14.14 -20.68 2.38
CA ARG A 3 14.99 -19.59 1.89
C ARG A 3 14.40 -18.96 0.64
N ALA A 4 14.41 -17.63 0.57
CA ALA A 4 14.08 -16.90 -0.65
C ALA A 4 15.23 -16.95 -1.67
N PRO A 5 14.92 -16.79 -2.97
CA PRO A 5 15.92 -16.68 -4.03
C PRO A 5 16.85 -15.49 -3.79
N ARG A 6 18.15 -15.70 -4.06
CA ARG A 6 19.18 -14.68 -3.96
C ARG A 6 19.44 -14.03 -5.32
N PHE A 7 19.26 -12.73 -5.40
CA PHE A 7 19.64 -11.90 -6.52
C PHE A 7 21.14 -11.60 -6.49
N ALA A 8 21.70 -11.44 -7.68
CA ALA A 8 23.05 -10.97 -7.90
C ALA A 8 23.03 -9.82 -8.91
N ARG A 9 23.60 -8.68 -8.53
CA ARG A 9 23.88 -7.56 -9.43
C ARG A 9 25.05 -7.92 -10.34
N LYS A 10 24.87 -7.76 -11.65
CA LYS A 10 25.92 -7.93 -12.66
C LYS A 10 25.94 -6.69 -13.55
N SER A 11 27.02 -5.92 -13.46
CA SER A 11 27.27 -4.81 -14.38
C SER A 11 27.94 -5.31 -15.66
N GLY A 12 27.56 -4.74 -16.79
CA GLY A 12 28.15 -5.05 -18.08
C GLY A 12 27.94 -3.91 -19.09
N ILE A 13 28.44 -4.11 -20.31
CA ILE A 13 28.41 -3.09 -21.38
C ILE A 13 26.98 -2.67 -21.75
N ARG A 14 25.98 -3.54 -21.53
CA ARG A 14 24.55 -3.28 -21.81
C ARG A 14 23.77 -2.80 -20.57
N GLY A 15 24.46 -2.27 -19.56
CA GLY A 15 23.87 -1.84 -18.29
C GLY A 15 23.82 -2.94 -17.24
N VAL A 16 23.16 -2.62 -16.12
CA VAL A 16 23.06 -3.50 -14.95
C VAL A 16 21.98 -4.57 -15.17
N LYS A 17 22.27 -5.79 -14.73
CA LYS A 17 21.32 -6.90 -14.66
C LYS A 17 21.24 -7.48 -13.26
N TYR A 18 20.03 -7.82 -12.84
CA TYR A 18 19.76 -8.49 -11.57
C TYR A 18 19.33 -9.93 -11.86
N LYS A 19 20.11 -10.90 -11.38
CA LYS A 19 19.92 -12.32 -11.72
C LYS A 19 19.60 -13.14 -10.49
N ALA A 20 18.59 -13.98 -10.57
CA ALA A 20 18.27 -14.98 -9.55
C ALA A 20 17.85 -16.29 -10.21
N ARG A 21 17.55 -17.30 -9.40
CA ARG A 21 16.96 -18.56 -9.85
C ARG A 21 15.77 -18.86 -8.96
N LEU A 22 14.64 -19.19 -9.58
CA LEU A 22 13.43 -19.66 -8.91
C LEU A 22 13.29 -21.18 -9.07
N GLU A 23 12.93 -21.86 -8.00
CA GLU A 23 12.43 -23.24 -8.09
C GLU A 23 11.02 -23.26 -8.72
N PRO A 24 10.57 -24.40 -9.27
CA PRO A 24 9.23 -24.50 -9.86
C PRO A 24 8.13 -24.06 -8.88
N ALA A 25 8.19 -24.54 -7.64
CA ALA A 25 7.20 -24.19 -6.62
C ALA A 25 7.21 -22.70 -6.24
N GLU A 26 8.38 -22.05 -6.24
CA GLU A 26 8.49 -20.61 -5.99
C GLU A 26 7.92 -19.81 -7.15
N ALA A 27 8.18 -20.24 -8.38
CA ALA A 27 7.62 -19.62 -9.57
C ALA A 27 6.10 -19.72 -9.58
N ASP A 28 5.54 -20.89 -9.23
CA ASP A 28 4.10 -21.10 -9.13
C ASP A 28 3.49 -20.22 -8.03
N LEU A 29 4.12 -20.18 -6.84
CA LEU A 29 3.70 -19.31 -5.75
C LEU A 29 3.62 -17.84 -6.20
N VAL A 30 4.67 -17.29 -6.81
CA VAL A 30 4.68 -15.89 -7.28
C VAL A 30 3.58 -15.65 -8.30
N ARG A 31 3.39 -16.57 -9.25
CA ARG A 31 2.34 -16.44 -10.26
C ARG A 31 0.96 -16.40 -9.63
N ASP A 32 0.70 -17.29 -8.69
CA ASP A 32 -0.61 -17.38 -8.04
C ASP A 32 -0.92 -16.12 -7.24
N VAL A 33 0.02 -15.65 -6.40
CA VAL A 33 -0.21 -14.45 -5.58
C VAL A 33 -0.30 -13.18 -6.43
N VAL A 34 0.57 -13.01 -7.44
CA VAL A 34 0.53 -11.86 -8.35
C VAL A 34 -0.74 -11.88 -9.21
N SER A 35 -1.12 -13.06 -9.73
CA SER A 35 -2.37 -13.19 -10.50
C SER A 35 -3.60 -12.90 -9.64
N GLY A 36 -3.59 -13.26 -8.37
CA GLY A 36 -4.66 -12.91 -7.42
C GLY A 36 -4.80 -11.40 -7.25
N VAL A 37 -3.69 -10.69 -7.02
CA VAL A 37 -3.68 -9.22 -6.93
C VAL A 37 -4.14 -8.56 -8.22
N MET A 38 -3.60 -9.00 -9.37
CA MET A 38 -4.00 -8.48 -10.68
C MET A 38 -5.48 -8.68 -10.96
N LYS A 39 -6.06 -9.80 -10.52
CA LYS A 39 -7.50 -10.05 -10.65
C LYS A 39 -8.31 -9.06 -9.82
N LEU A 40 -7.96 -8.83 -8.55
CA LEU A 40 -8.66 -7.84 -7.70
C LEU A 40 -8.66 -6.44 -8.33
N LEU A 41 -7.52 -6.04 -8.88
CA LEU A 41 -7.35 -4.76 -9.56
C LEU A 41 -8.13 -4.69 -10.89
N SER A 42 -8.09 -5.75 -11.67
CA SER A 42 -8.81 -5.83 -12.96
C SER A 42 -10.32 -5.80 -12.77
N ASP A 43 -10.82 -6.52 -11.76
CA ASP A 43 -12.24 -6.56 -11.41
C ASP A 43 -12.71 -5.16 -10.97
N ARG A 44 -11.88 -4.42 -10.22
CA ARG A 44 -12.16 -3.03 -9.81
C ARG A 44 -12.14 -2.04 -10.98
N LEU A 45 -11.18 -2.19 -11.89
CA LEU A 45 -11.12 -1.35 -13.10
C LEU A 45 -12.36 -1.57 -13.97
N GLY A 46 -12.84 -2.81 -14.06
CA GLY A 46 -14.04 -3.17 -14.80
C GLY A 46 -15.36 -2.73 -14.16
N SER A 47 -15.38 -2.42 -12.86
CA SER A 47 -16.59 -1.98 -12.15
C SER A 47 -16.85 -0.48 -12.20
N GLY A 48 -15.89 0.33 -12.67
CA GLY A 48 -16.04 1.79 -12.79
C GLY A 48 -17.17 2.18 -13.75
N SER A 49 -17.82 3.33 -13.52
CA SER A 49 -18.90 3.79 -14.39
C SER A 49 -18.36 4.14 -15.78
N GLN A 50 -18.60 3.28 -16.77
CA GLN A 50 -18.41 3.64 -18.17
C GLN A 50 -19.63 4.44 -18.61
N ASP A 51 -19.59 5.75 -18.40
CA ASP A 51 -20.64 6.66 -18.88
C ASP A 51 -20.60 6.77 -20.41
N GLU A 52 -21.73 7.06 -21.06
CA GLU A 52 -21.84 7.25 -22.52
C GLU A 52 -20.89 8.35 -23.02
N LEU A 53 -20.58 9.33 -22.16
CA LEU A 53 -19.61 10.37 -22.44
C LEU A 53 -18.15 9.85 -22.45
N ALA A 54 -17.82 8.83 -21.65
CA ALA A 54 -16.52 8.16 -21.68
C ALA A 54 -16.30 7.40 -23.00
N GLU A 55 -17.35 6.79 -23.55
CA GLU A 55 -17.31 6.18 -24.89
C GLU A 55 -17.10 7.23 -25.99
N LEU A 56 -17.67 8.42 -25.84
CA LEU A 56 -17.54 9.51 -26.81
C LEU A 56 -16.20 10.25 -26.72
N THR A 57 -15.61 10.33 -25.53
CA THR A 57 -14.36 11.09 -25.25
C THR A 57 -13.11 10.22 -25.20
N GLY A 58 -13.25 8.90 -25.04
CA GLY A 58 -12.15 7.95 -24.87
C GLY A 58 -11.48 7.99 -23.49
N ILE A 59 -11.99 8.78 -22.55
CA ILE A 59 -11.43 8.90 -21.20
C ILE A 59 -12.11 7.87 -20.31
N LYS A 60 -11.34 6.90 -19.77
CA LYS A 60 -11.85 5.96 -18.76
C LYS A 60 -12.06 6.70 -17.45
N SER A 61 -13.31 6.86 -17.03
CA SER A 61 -13.64 7.36 -15.69
C SER A 61 -13.50 6.23 -14.67
N GLY A 62 -12.85 6.51 -13.54
CA GLY A 62 -12.72 5.60 -12.41
C GLY A 62 -13.97 5.50 -11.55
N ASN A 63 -13.86 4.76 -10.45
CA ASN A 63 -14.92 4.62 -9.45
C ASN A 63 -15.00 5.89 -8.58
N SER A 64 -16.21 6.35 -8.25
CA SER A 64 -16.40 7.44 -7.28
C SER A 64 -16.39 6.93 -5.84
N GLU A 65 -16.97 5.75 -5.60
CA GLU A 65 -17.06 5.13 -4.26
C GLU A 65 -15.75 4.44 -3.86
N PRO A 66 -15.39 4.42 -2.57
CA PRO A 66 -14.21 3.70 -2.09
C PRO A 66 -14.32 2.18 -2.32
N PRO A 67 -13.21 1.43 -2.27
CA PRO A 67 -13.25 -0.02 -2.32
C PRO A 67 -13.91 -0.64 -1.06
N ASP A 68 -14.97 -1.42 -1.23
CA ASP A 68 -15.63 -2.15 -0.12
C ASP A 68 -14.77 -3.29 0.45
N TYR A 69 -13.77 -3.73 -0.31
CA TYR A 69 -12.92 -4.86 0.05
C TYR A 69 -11.59 -4.37 0.63
N ALA A 70 -11.34 -4.68 1.91
CA ALA A 70 -10.19 -4.16 2.65
C ALA A 70 -8.82 -4.37 1.97
N PRO A 71 -8.48 -5.55 1.39
CA PRO A 71 -7.23 -5.71 0.65
C PRO A 71 -7.08 -4.76 -0.55
N LEU A 72 -8.19 -4.45 -1.22
CA LEU A 72 -8.17 -3.51 -2.34
C LEU A 72 -8.00 -2.07 -1.84
N ALA A 73 -8.65 -1.69 -0.73
CA ALA A 73 -8.45 -0.40 -0.08
C ALA A 73 -6.99 -0.18 0.40
N ARG A 74 -6.23 -1.25 0.65
CA ARG A 74 -4.78 -1.16 0.90
C ARG A 74 -3.95 -0.91 -0.36
N LEU A 75 -4.36 -1.49 -1.49
CA LEU A 75 -3.66 -1.32 -2.77
C LEU A 75 -3.87 0.06 -3.37
N ILE A 76 -5.10 0.56 -3.26
CA ILE A 76 -5.55 1.85 -3.79
C ILE A 76 -6.22 2.66 -2.68
N PRO A 77 -5.43 3.16 -1.71
CA PRO A 77 -5.96 3.96 -0.62
C PRO A 77 -6.44 5.32 -1.12
N ASP A 78 -7.29 5.96 -0.32
CA ASP A 78 -7.72 7.33 -0.58
C ASP A 78 -6.55 8.31 -0.58
N PHE A 79 -6.73 9.38 -1.37
CA PHE A 79 -5.76 10.47 -1.50
C PHE A 79 -5.67 11.24 -0.18
N PHE A 80 -6.82 11.58 0.38
CA PHE A 80 -6.92 12.26 1.66
C PHE A 80 -7.36 11.27 2.74
N PRO A 81 -6.61 11.15 3.85
CA PRO A 81 -7.00 10.30 4.95
C PRO A 81 -8.26 10.86 5.63
N PRO A 82 -9.11 10.01 6.23
CA PRO A 82 -10.23 10.50 7.01
C PRO A 82 -9.74 11.35 8.18
N SER A 83 -10.45 12.47 8.45
CA SER A 83 -10.11 13.38 9.54
C SER A 83 -9.98 12.64 10.87
N GLY A 84 -8.95 12.99 11.65
CA GLY A 84 -8.64 12.34 12.92
C GLY A 84 -8.07 10.91 12.82
N SER A 85 -7.80 10.37 11.64
CA SER A 85 -7.02 9.13 11.52
C SER A 85 -5.56 9.33 11.92
N PRO A 86 -4.81 8.27 12.31
CA PRO A 86 -3.37 8.39 12.57
C PRO A 86 -2.60 8.99 11.40
N ARG A 87 -3.01 8.71 10.15
CA ARG A 87 -2.40 9.27 8.94
C ARG A 87 -2.71 10.76 8.78
N ALA A 88 -3.95 11.19 9.07
CA ALA A 88 -4.31 12.60 9.08
C ALA A 88 -3.48 13.36 10.12
N ARG A 89 -3.41 12.85 11.36
CA ARG A 89 -2.61 13.48 12.42
C ARG A 89 -1.12 13.58 12.09
N ALA A 90 -0.57 12.57 11.42
CA ALA A 90 0.82 12.60 10.97
C ALA A 90 1.03 13.67 9.89
N ALA A 91 0.13 13.76 8.90
CA ALA A 91 0.17 14.78 7.86
C ALA A 91 0.02 16.20 8.45
N ASP A 92 -0.86 16.38 9.43
CA ASP A 92 -1.02 17.64 10.16
C ASP A 92 0.27 18.01 10.90
N ALA A 93 0.86 17.06 11.62
CA ALA A 93 2.11 17.28 12.35
C ALA A 93 3.26 17.69 11.42
N GLU A 94 3.38 17.09 10.22
CA GLU A 94 4.36 17.48 9.21
C GLU A 94 4.11 18.91 8.67
N ARG A 95 2.84 19.26 8.42
CA ARG A 95 2.46 20.62 7.98
C ARG A 95 2.82 21.68 9.01
N TYR A 96 2.65 21.39 10.31
CA TYR A 96 3.04 22.29 11.40
C TYR A 96 4.56 22.32 11.66
N ALA A 97 5.27 21.21 11.46
CA ALA A 97 6.72 21.16 11.61
C ALA A 97 7.43 22.12 10.64
N GLY A 98 6.95 22.22 9.39
CA GLY A 98 7.48 23.17 8.40
C GLY A 98 7.22 24.65 8.71
N HIS A 99 6.27 24.97 9.60
CA HIS A 99 6.01 26.35 10.05
C HIS A 99 6.80 26.73 11.30
N ALA A 100 7.32 25.77 12.06
CA ALA A 100 8.09 26.03 13.27
C ALA A 100 9.55 26.45 12.98
N GLU A 101 10.05 26.17 11.77
CA GLU A 101 11.43 26.48 11.34
C GLU A 101 11.61 27.92 10.81
N SER A 102 10.53 28.69 10.69
CA SER A 102 10.53 30.10 10.24
C SER A 102 10.16 31.09 11.35
N LEU A 103 10.65 30.86 12.57
CA LEU A 103 10.65 31.92 13.58
C LEU A 103 11.73 32.95 13.19
N PRO A 104 11.39 34.25 13.04
CA PRO A 104 12.41 35.27 12.79
C PRO A 104 13.42 35.28 13.94
N GLU A 105 14.72 35.22 13.61
CA GLU A 105 15.81 35.21 14.60
C GLU A 105 15.86 36.46 15.50
N ASP A 106 15.06 37.49 15.18
CA ASP A 106 15.01 38.79 15.87
C ASP A 106 13.79 38.96 16.81
N ALA A 107 13.19 37.88 17.32
CA ALA A 107 11.98 37.93 18.16
C ALA A 107 12.13 38.63 19.53
N ASP A 108 13.29 39.23 19.83
CA ASP A 108 13.54 39.92 21.09
C ASP A 108 13.06 41.39 21.12
N ASN A 109 12.40 41.92 20.07
CA ASN A 109 11.92 43.31 20.13
C ASN A 109 10.65 43.61 19.32
N ILE A 110 9.56 42.87 19.57
CA ILE A 110 8.23 43.30 19.14
C ILE A 110 7.35 43.43 20.38
N ASP A 111 6.92 44.67 20.66
CA ASP A 111 5.98 45.01 21.72
C ASP A 111 4.56 44.61 21.29
N PHE A 112 4.15 43.39 21.63
CA PHE A 112 2.89 42.76 21.21
C PHE A 112 1.69 43.08 22.11
N SER A 113 1.62 44.27 22.73
CA SER A 113 0.49 44.57 23.62
C SER A 113 -0.80 44.95 22.88
N ASP A 114 -0.74 45.41 21.62
CA ASP A 114 -1.93 45.93 20.91
C ASP A 114 -2.40 45.11 19.68
N ASP A 115 -1.54 44.29 19.06
CA ASP A 115 -1.90 43.60 17.78
C ASP A 115 -2.42 42.15 17.94
N VAL A 116 -2.28 41.54 19.12
CA VAL A 116 -2.69 40.13 19.35
C VAL A 116 -4.21 39.94 19.26
N ALA A 117 -4.99 40.99 19.56
CA ALA A 117 -6.44 40.93 19.47
C ALA A 117 -6.98 40.97 18.03
N ALA A 118 -6.26 41.64 17.10
CA ALA A 118 -6.66 41.74 15.69
C ALA A 118 -6.21 40.53 14.86
N ALA A 119 -5.00 40.01 15.13
CA ALA A 119 -4.48 38.82 14.46
C ALA A 119 -5.26 37.53 14.85
N ALA A 120 -5.83 37.48 16.07
CA ALA A 120 -6.67 36.38 16.51
C ALA A 120 -8.07 36.36 15.85
N SER A 121 -8.54 37.49 15.27
CA SER A 121 -9.83 37.54 14.57
C SER A 121 -9.75 37.38 13.05
N GLU A 122 -8.57 37.60 12.45
CA GLU A 122 -8.38 37.41 10.99
C GLU A 122 -7.71 36.07 10.62
N SER A 123 -7.10 35.36 11.59
CA SER A 123 -6.54 34.02 11.38
C SER A 123 -7.54 32.86 11.57
N SER A 124 -8.75 33.15 12.05
CA SER A 124 -9.78 32.14 12.32
C SER A 124 -10.61 31.74 11.09
N ASP A 125 -10.58 32.50 9.99
CA ASP A 125 -11.43 32.25 8.82
C ASP A 125 -10.80 31.35 7.74
N SER A 126 -9.50 31.05 7.80
CA SER A 126 -8.81 30.23 6.77
C SER A 126 -8.23 28.92 7.28
N ALA A 127 -8.15 28.70 8.59
CA ALA A 127 -7.65 27.46 9.18
C ALA A 127 -8.75 26.45 9.56
N ALA A 128 -10.02 26.87 9.56
CA ALA A 128 -11.15 26.07 10.06
C ALA A 128 -11.94 25.31 8.97
N SER A 129 -11.53 25.37 7.70
CA SER A 129 -12.33 24.84 6.58
C SER A 129 -11.81 23.55 5.93
N GLN A 130 -10.85 22.83 6.51
CA GLN A 130 -10.31 21.57 5.94
C GLN A 130 -10.73 20.29 6.70
N ASP A 131 -11.60 20.41 7.71
CA ASP A 131 -12.05 19.30 8.57
C ASP A 131 -13.52 18.90 8.35
N ASP A 132 -14.16 19.29 7.23
CA ASP A 132 -15.48 18.74 6.88
C ASP A 132 -15.29 17.34 6.26
N PRO A 133 -15.63 16.24 6.96
CA PRO A 133 -15.48 14.89 6.41
C PRO A 133 -16.31 14.69 5.14
N ALA A 134 -17.41 15.42 4.96
CA ALA A 134 -18.22 15.34 3.75
C ALA A 134 -17.53 16.02 2.56
N GLU A 135 -16.72 17.06 2.80
CA GLU A 135 -15.90 17.70 1.76
C GLU A 135 -14.74 16.81 1.36
N THR A 136 -14.00 16.25 2.33
CA THR A 136 -12.92 15.28 2.07
C THR A 136 -13.41 14.09 1.27
N GLU A 137 -14.60 13.56 1.55
CA GLU A 137 -15.17 12.45 0.78
C GLU A 137 -15.53 12.86 -0.66
N ARG A 138 -16.07 14.05 -0.87
CA ARG A 138 -16.33 14.59 -2.23
C ARG A 138 -15.04 14.75 -3.02
N GLU A 139 -13.98 15.24 -2.39
CA GLU A 139 -12.65 15.35 -3.00
C GLU A 139 -12.06 13.98 -3.33
N ASN A 140 -12.10 13.04 -2.39
CA ASN A 140 -11.64 11.66 -2.62
C ASN A 140 -12.42 11.00 -3.76
N ALA A 141 -13.73 11.17 -3.83
CA ALA A 141 -14.54 10.66 -4.94
C ALA A 141 -14.10 11.22 -6.30
N ALA A 142 -13.86 12.54 -6.38
CA ALA A 142 -13.36 13.17 -7.60
C ALA A 142 -11.96 12.67 -7.98
N MET A 143 -11.05 12.53 -7.00
CA MET A 143 -9.69 12.05 -7.23
C MET A 143 -9.66 10.57 -7.66
N ARG A 144 -10.52 9.72 -7.10
CA ARG A 144 -10.66 8.31 -7.52
C ARG A 144 -11.18 8.22 -8.97
N MET A 145 -12.19 9.02 -9.33
CA MET A 145 -12.68 9.07 -10.71
C MET A 145 -11.60 9.46 -11.73
N LEU A 146 -10.70 10.39 -11.36
CA LEU A 146 -9.67 10.88 -12.28
C LEU A 146 -8.42 9.98 -12.33
N HIS A 147 -8.02 9.39 -11.21
CA HIS A 147 -6.68 8.78 -11.09
C HIS A 147 -6.66 7.29 -10.81
N GLU A 148 -7.74 6.72 -10.24
CA GLU A 148 -7.78 5.29 -9.94
C GLU A 148 -7.49 4.41 -11.18
N PRO A 149 -7.99 4.73 -12.40
CA PRO A 149 -7.66 3.95 -13.60
C PRO A 149 -6.15 3.88 -13.88
N GLU A 150 -5.46 5.02 -13.87
CA GLU A 150 -4.02 5.07 -14.14
C GLU A 150 -3.20 4.37 -13.05
N ILE A 151 -3.61 4.51 -11.78
CA ILE A 151 -2.98 3.82 -10.65
C ILE A 151 -3.14 2.29 -10.81
N ILE A 152 -4.34 1.82 -11.14
CA ILE A 152 -4.60 0.40 -11.36
C ILE A 152 -3.79 -0.10 -12.57
N GLU A 153 -3.78 0.62 -13.69
CA GLU A 153 -3.02 0.24 -14.89
C GLU A 153 -1.52 0.12 -14.61
N ALA A 154 -0.95 1.03 -13.81
CA ALA A 154 0.46 0.95 -13.39
C ALA A 154 0.74 -0.31 -12.54
N LYS A 155 -0.16 -0.64 -11.60
CA LYS A 155 -0.04 -1.85 -10.76
C LYS A 155 -0.21 -3.14 -11.57
N LEU A 156 -1.13 -3.16 -12.53
CA LEU A 156 -1.31 -4.27 -13.46
C LEU A 156 -0.06 -4.47 -14.31
N PHE A 157 0.53 -3.38 -14.84
CA PHE A 157 1.79 -3.45 -15.58
C PHE A 157 2.92 -4.04 -14.74
N ALA A 158 3.04 -3.65 -13.47
CA ALA A 158 4.04 -4.23 -12.57
C ALA A 158 3.84 -5.75 -12.40
N GLY A 159 2.60 -6.19 -12.18
CA GLY A 159 2.25 -7.62 -12.13
C GLY A 159 2.55 -8.37 -13.43
N GLU A 160 2.21 -7.79 -14.58
CA GLU A 160 2.51 -8.36 -15.90
C GLU A 160 4.02 -8.51 -16.13
N MET A 161 4.82 -7.54 -15.70
CA MET A 161 6.28 -7.63 -15.81
C MET A 161 6.84 -8.81 -15.02
N VAL A 162 6.32 -9.08 -13.81
CA VAL A 162 6.66 -10.29 -13.05
C VAL A 162 6.28 -11.53 -13.85
N MET A 163 5.03 -11.62 -14.30
CA MET A 163 4.53 -12.81 -15.01
C MET A 163 5.31 -13.14 -16.29
N ARG A 164 5.74 -12.11 -17.04
CA ARG A 164 6.50 -12.25 -18.29
C ARG A 164 7.96 -12.62 -18.09
N THR A 165 8.55 -12.28 -16.93
CA THR A 165 9.98 -12.47 -16.67
C THR A 165 10.30 -13.76 -15.91
N ILE A 166 9.29 -14.43 -15.34
CA ILE A 166 9.42 -15.78 -14.77
C ILE A 166 9.27 -16.83 -15.88
N PRO A 167 10.18 -17.82 -16.01
CA PRO A 167 9.99 -18.96 -16.90
C PRO A 167 8.85 -19.89 -16.41
N ALA A 168 8.17 -20.58 -17.33
CA ALA A 168 6.99 -21.40 -17.00
C ALA A 168 7.24 -22.55 -16.00
N LYS A 169 8.47 -23.05 -15.87
CA LYS A 169 8.86 -24.14 -14.95
C LYS A 169 9.80 -23.68 -13.84
N GLY A 170 9.84 -22.38 -13.55
CA GLY A 170 10.93 -21.77 -12.79
C GLY A 170 12.25 -21.78 -13.58
N GLY A 171 13.33 -21.38 -12.92
CA GLY A 171 14.66 -21.29 -13.50
C GLY A 171 15.30 -19.91 -13.35
N ALA A 172 16.29 -19.63 -14.20
CA ALA A 172 17.06 -18.39 -14.12
C ALA A 172 16.23 -17.19 -14.62
N ILE A 173 16.19 -16.13 -13.82
CA ILE A 173 15.64 -14.82 -14.20
C ILE A 173 16.79 -13.81 -14.35
N SER A 174 16.61 -12.84 -15.24
CA SER A 174 17.60 -11.79 -15.49
C SER A 174 16.89 -10.48 -15.82
N LEU A 175 16.71 -9.64 -14.81
CA LEU A 175 15.97 -8.39 -14.89
C LEU A 175 16.91 -7.23 -15.28
N ASN A 176 16.43 -6.25 -16.04
CA ASN A 176 17.01 -4.91 -16.05
C ASN A 176 16.49 -4.10 -14.85
N GLU A 177 16.92 -2.85 -14.74
CA GLU A 177 16.51 -1.92 -13.68
C GLU A 177 15.00 -1.68 -13.64
N GLN A 178 14.40 -1.27 -14.76
CA GLN A 178 12.95 -1.06 -14.86
C GLN A 178 12.13 -2.30 -14.47
N GLN A 179 12.57 -3.50 -14.87
CA GLN A 179 11.93 -4.76 -14.50
C GLN A 179 12.10 -5.04 -13.01
N ALA A 180 13.26 -4.74 -12.42
CA ALA A 180 13.49 -4.93 -11.00
C ALA A 180 12.62 -3.97 -10.15
N GLU A 181 12.45 -2.72 -10.57
CA GLU A 181 11.53 -1.77 -9.94
C GLU A 181 10.08 -2.25 -10.01
N ALA A 182 9.63 -2.74 -11.17
CA ALA A 182 8.31 -3.33 -11.33
C ALA A 182 8.10 -4.56 -10.43
N TRP A 183 9.13 -5.39 -10.26
CA TRP A 183 9.10 -6.51 -9.31
C TRP A 183 8.94 -6.03 -7.86
N LEU A 184 9.66 -4.99 -7.45
CA LEU A 184 9.52 -4.42 -6.10
C LEU A 184 8.10 -3.89 -5.86
N GLN A 185 7.51 -3.20 -6.84
CA GLN A 185 6.13 -2.70 -6.76
C GLN A 185 5.12 -3.85 -6.63
N ALA A 186 5.23 -4.88 -7.49
CA ALA A 186 4.33 -6.02 -7.45
C ALA A 186 4.45 -6.84 -6.16
N LEU A 187 5.67 -7.07 -5.65
CA LEU A 187 5.90 -7.78 -4.38
C LEU A 187 5.35 -6.99 -3.19
N ASN A 188 5.47 -5.66 -3.20
CA ASN A 188 4.87 -4.80 -2.20
C ASN A 188 3.34 -4.94 -2.19
N ASP A 189 2.70 -4.89 -3.37
CA ASP A 189 1.25 -5.03 -3.50
C ASP A 189 0.76 -6.41 -3.02
N VAL A 190 1.48 -7.48 -3.35
CA VAL A 190 1.22 -8.82 -2.81
C VAL A 190 1.31 -8.84 -1.29
N ARG A 191 2.33 -8.22 -0.70
CA ARG A 191 2.49 -8.18 0.77
C ARG A 191 1.37 -7.40 1.44
N LEU A 192 0.92 -6.29 0.85
CA LEU A 192 -0.21 -5.52 1.38
C LEU A 192 -1.49 -6.36 1.39
N VAL A 193 -1.78 -7.08 0.30
CA VAL A 193 -2.96 -7.95 0.20
C VAL A 193 -2.87 -9.13 1.16
N LEU A 194 -1.76 -9.86 1.16
CA LEU A 194 -1.57 -11.00 2.05
C LEU A 194 -1.62 -10.59 3.51
N GLY A 195 -0.97 -9.47 3.88
CA GLY A 195 -1.00 -8.95 5.25
C GLY A 195 -2.43 -8.66 5.72
N GLU A 196 -3.23 -7.98 4.91
CA GLU A 196 -4.64 -7.69 5.23
C GLU A 196 -5.49 -8.97 5.33
N LEU A 197 -5.33 -9.90 4.39
CA LEU A 197 -6.05 -11.18 4.40
C LEU A 197 -5.74 -12.01 5.63
N ILE A 198 -4.45 -12.11 5.98
CA ILE A 198 -3.99 -12.86 7.13
C ILE A 198 -4.50 -12.23 8.42
N MET A 199 -4.35 -10.91 8.58
CA MET A 199 -4.84 -10.20 9.75
C MET A 199 -6.35 -10.36 9.92
N ARG A 200 -7.13 -10.27 8.84
CA ARG A 200 -8.58 -10.48 8.88
C ARG A 200 -8.95 -11.91 9.27
N ALA A 201 -8.22 -12.91 8.78
CA ALA A 201 -8.46 -14.30 9.13
C ALA A 201 -8.07 -14.62 10.59
N GLU A 202 -7.07 -13.91 11.13
CA GLU A 202 -6.65 -14.03 12.53
C GLU A 202 -7.47 -13.17 13.51
N GLN A 203 -8.37 -12.30 13.01
CA GLN A 203 -9.25 -11.54 13.88
C GLN A 203 -10.18 -12.47 14.65
N PRO A 204 -10.40 -12.19 15.95
CA PRO A 204 -11.32 -12.99 16.74
C PRO A 204 -12.75 -12.89 16.21
N PRO A 205 -13.56 -13.96 16.29
CA PRO A 205 -14.97 -13.89 15.97
C PRO A 205 -15.67 -12.85 16.86
N ALA A 206 -16.67 -12.16 16.31
CA ALA A 206 -17.40 -11.12 17.02
C ALA A 206 -18.08 -11.68 18.27
N SER A 207 -17.54 -11.33 19.45
CA SER A 207 -18.06 -11.46 20.84
C SER A 207 -18.73 -12.76 21.32
N SER A 208 -18.93 -13.77 20.47
CA SER A 208 -19.72 -14.96 20.78
C SER A 208 -18.89 -16.18 21.19
N ASP A 209 -17.57 -16.18 20.95
CA ASP A 209 -16.65 -17.27 21.32
C ASP A 209 -15.66 -16.89 22.43
N PHE A 210 -15.91 -15.80 23.16
CA PHE A 210 -15.17 -15.57 24.40
C PHE A 210 -15.42 -16.77 25.32
N GLY A 211 -14.35 -17.36 25.89
CA GLY A 211 -14.50 -18.50 26.81
C GLY A 211 -15.44 -18.15 27.96
N SER A 212 -15.83 -19.13 28.78
CA SER A 212 -16.76 -18.94 29.92
C SER A 212 -16.40 -17.81 30.89
N ASN A 213 -15.18 -17.24 30.80
CA ASN A 213 -14.68 -16.10 31.56
C ASN A 213 -14.55 -14.78 30.75
N GLY A 214 -15.16 -14.67 29.56
CA GLY A 214 -15.12 -13.46 28.74
C GLY A 214 -13.74 -13.09 28.16
N SER A 215 -12.72 -13.91 28.38
CA SER A 215 -11.34 -13.62 27.97
C SER A 215 -11.08 -14.17 26.56
N PRO A 216 -10.48 -13.38 25.65
CA PRO A 216 -10.08 -13.88 24.34
C PRO A 216 -8.99 -14.94 24.47
N LYS A 217 -8.91 -15.87 23.50
CA LYS A 217 -7.82 -16.85 23.48
C LYS A 217 -6.47 -16.13 23.29
N PRO A 218 -5.37 -16.64 23.88
CA PRO A 218 -4.03 -16.10 23.63
C PRO A 218 -3.75 -16.04 22.12
N GLY A 219 -3.28 -14.88 21.63
CA GLY A 219 -2.96 -14.65 20.21
C GLY A 219 -3.91 -13.73 19.45
N TRP A 220 -5.11 -13.45 19.98
CA TRP A 220 -6.11 -12.59 19.31
C TRP A 220 -5.76 -11.08 19.30
N TYR A 221 -4.75 -10.67 20.07
CA TYR A 221 -4.34 -9.26 20.21
C TYR A 221 -3.23 -8.85 19.24
N ARG A 222 -2.99 -9.61 18.17
CA ARG A 222 -1.89 -9.34 17.27
C ARG A 222 -2.22 -8.14 16.38
N THR A 223 -1.65 -6.96 16.68
CA THR A 223 -1.83 -5.71 15.92
C THR A 223 -0.83 -5.55 14.77
N GLY A 224 -0.17 -6.61 14.34
CA GLY A 224 0.89 -6.53 13.33
C GLY A 224 1.39 -7.88 12.84
N VAL A 225 2.29 -7.85 11.86
CA VAL A 225 2.99 -9.05 11.39
C VAL A 225 3.94 -9.52 12.48
N PRO A 226 3.94 -10.81 12.86
CA PRO A 226 4.89 -11.35 13.85
C PRO A 226 6.34 -11.12 13.42
N GLU A 227 7.25 -11.06 14.38
CA GLU A 227 8.68 -11.07 14.05
C GLU A 227 9.12 -12.48 13.62
N GLU A 228 8.56 -13.51 14.26
CA GLU A 228 8.86 -14.92 14.00
C GLU A 228 7.76 -15.62 13.24
N MET A 229 8.15 -16.56 12.37
CA MET A 229 7.22 -17.42 11.64
C MET A 229 6.28 -18.14 12.62
N PRO A 230 4.94 -18.05 12.41
CA PRO A 230 3.98 -18.78 13.24
C PRO A 230 4.15 -20.30 13.18
N ASP A 231 3.51 -20.99 14.13
CA ASP A 231 3.50 -22.45 14.24
C ASP A 231 3.18 -23.13 12.88
N PRO A 232 4.01 -24.08 12.40
CA PRO A 232 3.75 -24.90 11.22
C PRO A 232 2.38 -25.59 11.19
N ASP A 233 1.83 -25.91 12.36
CA ASP A 233 0.52 -26.54 12.50
C ASP A 233 -0.65 -25.53 12.41
N SER A 234 -0.35 -24.23 12.29
CA SER A 234 -1.37 -23.19 12.11
C SER A 234 -2.08 -23.34 10.76
N PRO A 235 -3.43 -23.25 10.71
CA PRO A 235 -4.17 -23.23 9.44
C PRO A 235 -3.73 -22.11 8.49
N MET A 236 -3.23 -21.00 9.02
CA MET A 236 -2.76 -19.85 8.25
C MET A 236 -1.27 -19.94 7.87
N PHE A 237 -0.58 -21.01 8.27
CA PHE A 237 0.85 -21.17 8.00
C PHE A 237 1.24 -21.00 6.52
N PRO A 238 0.49 -21.54 5.53
CA PRO A 238 0.83 -21.33 4.11
C PRO A 238 0.78 -19.85 3.70
N SER A 239 -0.20 -19.09 4.19
CA SER A 239 -0.32 -17.66 3.90
C SER A 239 0.81 -16.86 4.53
N TRP A 240 1.18 -17.19 5.77
CA TRP A 240 2.35 -16.62 6.42
C TRP A 240 3.63 -16.95 5.64
N GLN A 241 3.84 -18.22 5.26
CA GLN A 241 5.01 -18.61 4.48
C GLN A 241 5.13 -17.83 3.17
N ALA A 242 4.02 -17.62 2.45
CA ALA A 242 3.99 -16.78 1.26
C ALA A 242 4.38 -15.32 1.57
N TYR A 243 3.78 -14.74 2.62
CA TYR A 243 4.07 -13.36 3.04
C TYR A 243 5.56 -13.14 3.36
N TYR A 244 6.15 -13.98 4.21
CA TYR A 244 7.56 -13.85 4.59
C TYR A 244 8.51 -14.16 3.43
N TRP A 245 8.15 -15.12 2.57
CA TRP A 245 8.94 -15.41 1.38
C TRP A 245 8.97 -14.20 0.42
N CYS A 246 7.82 -13.55 0.18
CA CYS A 246 7.76 -12.32 -0.60
C CYS A 246 8.56 -11.18 0.05
N ALA A 247 8.51 -11.06 1.39
CA ALA A 247 9.28 -10.06 2.12
C ALA A 247 10.79 -10.25 1.94
N MET A 248 11.29 -11.47 2.17
CA MET A 248 12.70 -11.80 1.97
C MET A 248 13.15 -11.58 0.52
N MET A 249 12.30 -11.91 -0.45
CA MET A 249 12.60 -11.69 -1.87
C MET A 249 12.71 -10.20 -2.22
N GLN A 250 11.81 -9.38 -1.68
CA GLN A 250 11.84 -7.93 -1.85
C GLN A 250 13.09 -7.31 -1.21
N ASP A 251 13.42 -7.71 0.02
CA ASP A 251 14.58 -7.19 0.76
C ASP A 251 15.89 -7.53 0.02
N ASP A 252 16.01 -8.75 -0.49
CA ASP A 252 17.19 -9.19 -1.24
C ASP A 252 17.33 -8.43 -2.58
N LEU A 253 16.23 -8.24 -3.30
CA LEU A 253 16.23 -7.45 -4.55
C LEU A 253 16.59 -5.98 -4.28
N LEU A 254 16.00 -5.38 -3.24
CA LEU A 254 16.29 -4.00 -2.84
C LEU A 254 17.76 -3.83 -2.47
N GLN A 255 18.32 -4.78 -1.69
CA GLN A 255 19.71 -4.75 -1.27
C GLN A 255 20.70 -4.75 -2.43
N VAL A 256 20.42 -5.50 -3.51
CA VAL A 256 21.31 -5.55 -4.67
C VAL A 256 21.13 -4.36 -5.62
N MET A 257 20.01 -3.64 -5.53
CA MET A 257 19.71 -2.44 -6.33
C MET A 257 20.37 -1.18 -5.76
N ALA A 258 20.53 -1.10 -4.44
CA ALA A 258 21.33 -0.07 -3.76
C ALA A 258 22.80 -0.07 -4.23
#